data_AF-A0A534AVM6-F1
#
_entry.id   AF-A0A534AVM6-F1
#
_cell.length_a   1.000
_cell.length_b   1.000
_cell.length_c   1.000
_cell.angle_alpha   90.00
_cell.angle_beta   90.00
_cell.angle_gamma   90.00
#
_symmetry.space_group_name_H-M   'P 1'
#
loop_
_entity.id
_entity.type
_entity.pdbx_description
1 polymer ?
#
loop_
_entity_poly.entity_id
_entity_poly.type
_entity_poly.pdbx_seq_one_letter_code
_entity_poly.pdbx_strand_id
1 'polypeptide(L)'
;AKDGARNALIVVQGHDHPLLSSTALTTGAMHWLAPAKTEPFRCTVKVRYRQLDQPALLEPGASGTARIAFDHPQRAVTPGQYAVVYDGERCLGGAVIETVVPACAPDIIPALLTAEVP
;
A
#
# COMPACT_ATOMS: atom_id res chain seq x y z
N ALA A 1 13.38 -1.10 -0.86
CA ALA A 1 12.66 0.12 -0.40
C ALA A 1 13.67 1.27 -0.27
N LYS A 2 13.26 2.53 -0.43
CA LYS A 2 14.17 3.70 -0.35
C LYS A 2 14.02 4.37 1.02
N ASP A 3 15.10 4.46 1.78
CA ASP A 3 15.16 5.25 3.01
C ASP A 3 15.74 6.63 2.69
N GLY A 4 14.87 7.64 2.66
CA GLY A 4 15.25 9.02 2.37
C GLY A 4 16.06 9.70 3.48
N ALA A 5 15.94 9.23 4.72
CA ALA A 5 16.66 9.81 5.86
C ALA A 5 18.12 9.33 5.92
N ARG A 6 18.40 8.13 5.41
CA ARG A 6 19.74 7.52 5.40
C ARG A 6 20.40 7.49 4.03
N ASN A 7 19.75 8.01 3.00
CA ASN A 7 20.16 7.86 1.59
C ASN A 7 20.51 6.40 1.24
N ALA A 8 19.74 5.45 1.78
CA ALA A 8 20.03 4.02 1.69
C ALA A 8 18.99 3.32 0.81
N LEU A 9 19.47 2.43 -0.08
CA LEU A 9 18.63 1.55 -0.88
C LEU A 9 18.61 0.16 -0.22
N ILE A 10 17.44 -0.24 0.28
CA ILE A 10 17.27 -1.60 0.82
C ILE A 10 17.06 -2.55 -0.35
N VAL A 11 18.06 -3.39 -0.61
CA VAL A 11 18.07 -4.47 -1.60
C VAL A 11 17.97 -5.80 -0.84
N VAL A 12 17.03 -6.65 -1.23
CA VAL A 12 16.87 -8.01 -0.68
C VAL A 12 17.03 -9.01 -1.82
N GLN A 13 17.75 -10.11 -1.58
CA GLN A 13 17.78 -11.24 -2.51
C GLN A 13 16.51 -12.08 -2.33
N GLY A 14 15.84 -12.37 -3.45
CA GLY A 14 14.61 -13.18 -3.49
C GLY A 14 13.36 -12.36 -3.81
N HIS A 15 12.57 -12.86 -4.77
CA HIS A 15 11.36 -12.19 -5.27
C HIS A 15 10.25 -12.10 -4.20
N ASP A 16 10.21 -13.06 -3.28
CA ASP A 16 9.14 -13.25 -2.28
C ASP A 16 9.52 -12.78 -0.87
N HIS A 17 10.54 -11.92 -0.74
CA HIS A 17 10.99 -11.48 0.58
C HIS A 17 9.87 -10.71 1.32
N PRO A 18 9.48 -11.10 2.55
CA PRO A 18 8.36 -10.50 3.29
C PRO A 18 8.47 -8.97 3.50
N LEU A 19 9.70 -8.45 3.53
CA LEU A 19 9.99 -7.00 3.60
C LEU A 19 9.53 -6.20 2.37
N LEU A 20 9.19 -6.84 1.26
CA LEU A 20 8.67 -6.20 0.05
C LEU A 20 7.14 -6.16 0.01
N SER A 21 6.47 -6.73 1.01
CA SER A 21 5.01 -6.84 1.11
C SER A 21 4.44 -5.92 2.18
N SER A 22 3.25 -5.38 1.92
CA SER A 22 2.49 -4.52 2.82
C SER A 22 1.13 -5.13 3.11
N THR A 23 0.70 -5.11 4.37
CA THR A 23 -0.61 -5.62 4.81
C THR A 23 -1.70 -4.56 4.71
N ALA A 24 -1.33 -3.29 4.80
CA ALA A 24 -2.25 -2.18 4.65
C ALA A 24 -1.54 -0.95 4.06
N LEU A 25 -2.33 0.03 3.66
CA LEU A 25 -1.87 1.35 3.29
C LEU A 25 -2.82 2.43 3.80
N THR A 26 -2.31 3.65 3.90
CA THR A 26 -3.12 4.84 4.17
C THR A 26 -2.97 5.79 2.99
N THR A 27 -4.09 6.36 2.58
CA THR A 27 -4.13 7.34 1.50
C THR A 27 -4.30 8.74 2.04
N GLY A 28 -3.91 9.72 1.22
CA GLY A 28 -4.40 11.09 1.38
C GLY A 28 -5.90 11.19 1.09
N ALA A 29 -6.36 12.42 0.85
CA ALA A 29 -7.77 12.67 0.57
C ALA A 29 -8.28 11.89 -0.66
N MET A 30 -9.33 11.09 -0.44
CA MET A 30 -9.98 10.28 -1.47
C MET A 30 -10.75 11.14 -2.46
N HIS A 31 -10.46 10.95 -3.74
CA HIS A 31 -11.27 11.47 -4.84
C HIS A 31 -12.32 10.43 -5.22
N TRP A 32 -13.57 10.70 -4.89
CA TRP A 32 -14.68 9.78 -5.14
C TRP A 32 -15.42 10.11 -6.45
N LEU A 33 -15.65 9.09 -7.28
CA LEU A 33 -16.49 9.15 -8.48
C LEU A 33 -17.94 8.70 -8.19
N ALA A 34 -18.16 8.11 -7.02
CA ALA A 34 -19.45 7.73 -6.47
C ALA A 34 -19.68 8.45 -5.13
N PRO A 35 -20.89 8.42 -4.54
CA PRO A 35 -21.10 8.94 -3.19
C PRO A 35 -20.10 8.33 -2.20
N ALA A 36 -19.40 9.17 -1.45
CA ALA A 36 -18.42 8.74 -0.47
C ALA A 36 -19.11 7.92 0.63
N LYS A 37 -18.53 6.76 0.95
CA LYS A 37 -19.00 5.92 2.05
C LYS A 37 -18.31 6.34 3.34
N THR A 38 -19.06 6.40 4.43
CA THR A 38 -18.58 6.82 5.75
C THR A 38 -18.24 5.65 6.67
N GLU A 39 -18.73 4.46 6.33
CA GLU A 39 -18.49 3.23 7.09
C GLU A 39 -17.51 2.31 6.35
N PRO A 40 -16.79 1.43 7.08
CA PRO A 40 -15.94 0.43 6.47
C PRO A 40 -16.68 -0.47 5.48
N PHE A 41 -16.07 -0.77 4.34
CA PHE A 41 -16.67 -1.63 3.34
C PHE A 41 -15.65 -2.49 2.58
N ARG A 42 -16.13 -3.64 2.11
CA ARG A 42 -15.36 -4.56 1.26
C ARG A 42 -15.31 -4.02 -0.17
N CYS A 43 -14.13 -4.05 -0.76
CA CYS A 43 -13.87 -3.58 -2.11
C CYS A 43 -12.68 -4.32 -2.71
N THR A 44 -12.39 -4.06 -3.97
CA THR A 44 -11.10 -4.43 -4.56
C THR A 44 -10.28 -3.17 -4.81
N VAL A 45 -8.95 -3.30 -4.67
CA VAL A 45 -8.03 -2.18 -4.78
C VAL A 45 -6.91 -2.51 -5.76
N LYS A 46 -6.61 -1.53 -6.60
CA LYS A 46 -5.54 -1.59 -7.57
C LYS A 46 -4.49 -0.53 -7.24
N VAL A 47 -3.33 -0.98 -6.80
CA VAL A 47 -2.18 -0.13 -6.46
C VAL A 47 -1.18 0.02 -7.61
N ARG A 48 -1.38 -0.73 -8.70
CA ARG A 48 -0.54 -0.72 -9.90
C ARG A 48 -1.36 -0.95 -11.17
N TYR A 49 -1.05 -0.22 -12.23
CA TYR A 49 -1.82 -0.20 -13.50
C TYR A 49 -2.04 -1.58 -14.16
N ARG A 50 -1.12 -2.54 -13.98
CA ARG A 50 -1.21 -3.91 -14.54
C ARG A 50 -1.44 -5.01 -13.52
N GLN A 51 -1.68 -4.66 -12.25
CA GLN A 51 -1.98 -5.65 -11.24
C GLN A 51 -3.47 -6.03 -11.29
N LEU A 52 -3.76 -7.29 -10.97
CA LEU A 52 -5.11 -7.76 -10.69
C LEU A 52 -5.67 -7.02 -9.47
N ASP A 53 -6.97 -6.81 -9.44
CA ASP A 53 -7.61 -6.14 -8.31
C ASP A 53 -7.50 -7.01 -7.06
N GLN A 54 -7.11 -6.39 -5.94
CA GLN A 54 -6.82 -7.09 -4.71
C GLN A 54 -7.96 -6.90 -3.71
N PRO A 55 -8.54 -7.97 -3.15
CA PRO A 55 -9.59 -7.84 -2.16
C PRO A 55 -9.06 -7.13 -0.91
N ALA A 56 -9.82 -6.16 -0.43
CA ALA A 56 -9.46 -5.32 0.69
C ALA A 56 -10.68 -4.81 1.46
N LEU A 57 -10.44 -4.39 2.70
CA LEU A 57 -11.35 -3.59 3.51
C LEU A 57 -10.89 -2.14 3.47
N LEU A 58 -11.75 -1.23 3.01
CA LEU A 58 -11.51 0.21 3.09
C LEU A 58 -12.24 0.77 4.30
N GLU A 59 -11.49 1.46 5.15
CA GLU A 59 -11.95 2.16 6.35
C GLU A 59 -11.78 3.67 6.13
N PRO A 60 -12.87 4.43 5.94
CA PRO A 60 -12.80 5.88 5.82
C PRO A 60 -12.20 6.50 7.09
N GLY A 61 -11.25 7.41 6.90
CA GLY A 61 -10.56 8.13 7.97
C GLY A 61 -11.00 9.59 8.09
N ALA A 62 -10.38 10.31 9.01
CA ALA A 62 -10.60 11.74 9.17
C ALA A 62 -10.11 12.52 7.94
N SER A 63 -10.73 13.68 7.68
CA SER A 63 -10.33 14.60 6.61
C SER A 63 -10.32 13.98 5.20
N GLY A 64 -11.16 12.96 4.96
CA GLY A 64 -11.27 12.28 3.67
C GLY A 64 -10.15 11.29 3.36
N THR A 65 -9.27 11.02 4.32
CA THR A 65 -8.27 9.94 4.21
C THR A 65 -8.95 8.57 4.23
N ALA A 66 -8.24 7.52 3.85
CA ALA A 66 -8.71 6.16 3.99
C ALA A 66 -7.58 5.22 4.37
N ARG A 67 -7.89 4.24 5.22
CA ARG A 67 -7.04 3.08 5.48
C ARG A 67 -7.56 1.91 4.65
N ILE A 68 -6.68 1.26 3.91
CA ILE A 68 -7.01 0.10 3.08
C ILE A 68 -6.22 -1.08 3.63
N ALA A 69 -6.91 -2.07 4.19
CA ALA A 69 -6.32 -3.30 4.67
C ALA A 69 -6.55 -4.41 3.63
N PHE A 70 -5.47 -5.00 3.12
CA PHE A 70 -5.54 -6.08 2.14
C PHE A 70 -5.83 -7.41 2.83
N ASP A 71 -6.63 -8.27 2.19
CA ASP A 71 -6.87 -9.62 2.70
C ASP A 71 -5.60 -10.49 2.62
N HIS A 72 -4.74 -10.22 1.65
CA HIS A 72 -3.43 -10.84 1.50
C HIS A 72 -2.34 -9.77 1.34
N PRO A 73 -1.15 -9.94 1.94
CA PRO A 73 -0.05 -8.97 1.82
C PRO A 73 0.30 -8.66 0.37
N GLN A 74 0.35 -7.37 0.03
CA GLN A 74 0.59 -6.89 -1.33
C GLN A 74 2.02 -6.42 -1.51
N ARG A 75 2.67 -6.90 -2.56
CA ARG A 75 4.03 -6.48 -2.87
C ARG A 75 4.09 -5.09 -3.46
N ALA A 76 5.18 -4.40 -3.15
CA ALA A 76 5.65 -3.23 -3.86
C ALA A 76 4.61 -2.09 -3.94
N VAL A 77 3.80 -1.96 -2.88
CA VAL A 77 2.98 -0.78 -2.60
C VAL A 77 3.92 0.37 -2.28
N THR A 78 3.88 1.43 -3.08
CA THR A 78 4.87 2.52 -3.01
C THR A 78 4.16 3.85 -2.73
N PRO A 79 4.53 4.56 -1.65
CA PRO A 79 4.07 5.93 -1.43
C PRO A 79 4.30 6.84 -2.64
N GLY A 80 3.34 7.72 -2.92
CA GLY A 80 3.33 8.58 -4.11
C GLY A 80 2.67 7.95 -5.34
N GLN A 81 2.40 6.63 -5.34
CA GLN A 81 1.53 6.01 -6.34
C GLN A 81 0.05 6.15 -5.94
N TYR A 82 -0.85 5.84 -6.87
CA TYR A 82 -2.29 5.87 -6.62
C TYR A 82 -2.82 4.50 -6.20
N ALA A 83 -3.69 4.48 -5.20
CA ALA A 83 -4.60 3.39 -4.90
C ALA A 83 -5.97 3.72 -5.50
N VAL A 84 -6.46 2.85 -6.38
CA VAL A 84 -7.79 2.98 -7.00
C VAL A 84 -8.70 1.91 -6.44
N VAL A 85 -9.91 2.28 -6.06
CA VAL A 85 -10.89 1.45 -5.35
C VAL A 85 -12.05 1.11 -6.26
N TYR A 86 -12.44 -0.16 -6.27
CA TYR A 86 -13.48 -0.72 -7.11
C TYR A 86 -14.50 -1.52 -6.30
N ASP A 87 -15.74 -1.54 -6.79
CA ASP A 87 -16.81 -2.43 -6.36
C ASP A 87 -17.28 -3.22 -7.58
N GLY A 88 -16.78 -4.46 -7.72
CA GLY A 88 -16.86 -5.22 -8.96
C GLY A 88 -16.19 -4.46 -10.10
N GLU A 89 -16.94 -4.18 -11.18
CA GLU A 89 -16.44 -3.43 -12.33
C GLU A 89 -16.54 -1.90 -12.15
N ARG A 90 -17.17 -1.43 -11.06
CA ARG A 90 -17.40 -0.01 -10.85
C ARG A 90 -16.23 0.64 -10.13
N CYS A 91 -15.60 1.62 -10.77
CA CYS A 91 -14.61 2.48 -10.12
C CYS A 91 -15.31 3.43 -9.12
N LEU A 92 -14.95 3.32 -7.84
CA LEU A 92 -15.49 4.18 -6.78
C LEU A 92 -14.68 5.46 -6.62
N GLY A 93 -13.37 5.40 -6.88
CA GLY A 93 -12.46 6.53 -6.67
C GLY A 93 -11.02 6.10 -6.45
N GLY A 94 -10.19 7.03 -6.01
CA GLY A 94 -8.81 6.74 -5.66
C GLY A 94 -8.09 7.91 -4.99
N ALA A 95 -6.90 7.64 -4.49
CA ALA A 95 -6.04 8.61 -3.84
C ALA A 95 -4.58 8.23 -3.93
N VAL A 96 -3.72 9.21 -3.65
CA VAL A 96 -2.29 8.99 -3.47
C VAL A 96 -2.06 8.20 -2.18
N ILE A 97 -1.25 7.16 -2.29
CA ILE A 97 -0.75 6.36 -1.17
C ILE A 97 0.27 7.22 -0.41
N GLU A 98 0.00 7.51 0.85
CA GLU A 98 0.91 8.31 1.68
C GLU A 98 1.84 7.42 2.50
N THR A 99 1.29 6.37 3.11
CA THR A 99 2.05 5.45 3.95
C THR A 99 1.62 4.01 3.72
N VAL A 100 2.51 3.08 4.06
CA VAL A 100 2.28 1.64 3.94
C VAL A 100 2.61 0.96 5.26
N VAL A 101 1.85 -0.08 5.60
CA VAL A 101 2.11 -0.93 6.75
C VAL A 101 2.84 -2.18 6.25
N PRO A 102 4.13 -2.36 6.55
CA PRO A 102 4.88 -3.53 6.12
C PRO A 102 4.32 -4.81 6.76
N ALA A 103 4.39 -5.92 6.03
CA ALA A 103 3.91 -7.23 6.49
C ALA A 103 4.80 -7.87 7.57
N CYS A 104 6.01 -7.32 7.78
CA CYS A 104 6.98 -7.77 8.77
C CYS A 104 7.23 -6.66 9.80
N ALA A 105 7.48 -7.07 11.06
CA ALA A 105 7.85 -6.15 12.14
C ALA A 105 9.15 -5.38 11.82
N PRO A 106 9.27 -4.11 12.28
CA PRO A 106 10.43 -3.25 12.01
C PRO A 106 11.76 -3.79 12.59
N ASP A 107 11.71 -4.69 13.58
CA ASP A 107 12.89 -5.22 14.28
C ASP A 107 13.75 -6.18 13.45
N ILE A 108 13.31 -6.61 12.27
CA ILE A 108 14.07 -7.49 11.37
C ILE A 108 14.91 -6.70 10.35
N ILE A 109 14.77 -5.37 10.29
CA ILE A 109 15.46 -4.52 9.31
C ILE A 109 16.99 -4.39 9.50
N PRO A 110 17.62 -4.46 10.70
CA PRO A 110 19.04 -4.15 10.81
C PRO A 110 19.98 -5.25 10.30
N ALA A 111 19.49 -6.47 10.02
CA ALA A 111 20.35 -7.61 9.67
C ALA A 111 20.70 -7.72 8.17
N LEU A 112 20.04 -6.99 7.28
CA LEU A 112 20.23 -7.10 5.81
C LEU A 112 21.10 -5.96 5.22
N LEU A 113 21.70 -5.12 6.06
CA LEU A 113 22.37 -3.87 5.67
C LEU A 113 23.89 -4.01 5.39
N THR A 114 24.39 -5.21 5.05
CA THR A 114 25.81 -5.47 4.72
C THR A 114 26.02 -6.02 3.31
N ALA A 115 25.41 -5.38 2.31
CA ALA A 115 25.90 -5.50 0.95
C ALA A 115 26.30 -4.10 0.48
N GLU A 116 27.55 -3.72 0.78
CA GLU A 116 28.20 -2.59 0.12
C GLU A 116 28.22 -2.86 -1.39
N VAL A 117 27.74 -1.88 -2.14
CA VAL A 117 27.84 -1.85 -3.60
C VAL A 117 29.31 -1.57 -3.94
N PRO A 118 29.97 -2.35 -4.81
CA PRO A 118 31.37 -2.14 -5.19
C PRO A 118 31.59 -0.86 -6.01
#